data_AF-A0A1W9WXK3-F1
#
_entry.id   AF-A0A1W9WXK3-F1
#
_cell.length_a   1.000
_cell.length_b   1.000
_cell.length_c   1.000
_cell.angle_alpha   90.00
_cell.angle_beta   90.00
_cell.angle_gamma   90.00
#
_symmetry.space_group_name_H-M   'P 1'
#
loop_
_entity.id
_entity.type
_entity.pdbx_description
1 polymer ?
#
loop_
_entity_poly.entity_id
_entity_poly.type
_entity_poly.pdbx_seq_one_letter_code
_entity_poly.pdbx_strand_id
1 'polypeptide(L)'
;MALKNKIQLITYPDSLGANLPELHYVLRKHFFKAIKGVHLLPFYPSSSDRGFAPKTYDEVDPAFGTWNDVQKIGQDFDLILDFMVNHISRQSVFFQDYIEKGPDSEYADMFLTFDKIAPNGNVSEEDLAKVYTRKPRPPFQQLERPNGALEKIWCTFDYEQIDLDYNSPKTREVMRTFLIRLARNHPKMIRLDAIAYTTMKLGTNCFFLEPDIWELLEWFDDYASAFDTEILPEIHEHYTYQFRLAEKGYWCYDFSLPMLVLHSLYIKTTRRLKSWLNKCPRKQITTLDTHDGIGVVDVAELLNQKEIDQTIEVLYKKGSNIKKIYSGPEYQNLDVYQVNCTYYSALGCDDDAYITARTIQFFAPGIPQVYYVGLLAGENDIELVEKTKLGRNINRHNYTLEEIKQDIKKPVVQRLLRLMEFRNSYPAFNGEFTLMKSDDKSLILEWDNKQYNATAYINVETHTTQITYTDPVASRVVDFIV
;
A
#
# COMPACT_ATOMS: atom_id res chain seq x y z
N MET A 1 11.26 -2.30 19.36
CA MET A 1 12.36 -2.05 18.37
C MET A 1 11.74 -1.60 17.05
N ALA A 2 12.14 -0.43 16.55
CA ALA A 2 11.64 0.15 15.30
C ALA A 2 11.97 -0.68 14.05
N LEU A 3 11.18 -0.48 13.00
CA LEU A 3 11.36 -1.06 11.67
C LEU A 3 12.75 -0.72 11.09
N LYS A 4 13.48 -1.71 10.57
CA LYS A 4 14.82 -1.46 10.02
C LYS A 4 14.72 -0.67 8.71
N ASN A 5 15.63 0.28 8.51
CA ASN A 5 15.82 0.98 7.24
C ASN A 5 16.46 0.08 6.17
N LYS A 6 15.68 -0.89 5.69
CA LYS A 6 16.03 -1.92 4.72
C LYS A 6 14.86 -2.14 3.77
N ILE A 7 15.15 -2.70 2.61
CA ILE A 7 14.16 -3.04 1.60
C ILE A 7 13.17 -4.08 2.15
N GLN A 8 11.90 -3.80 1.92
CA GLN A 8 10.78 -4.65 2.28
C GLN A 8 10.06 -5.16 1.03
N LEU A 9 9.45 -6.33 1.15
CA LEU A 9 8.59 -6.90 0.12
C LEU A 9 7.13 -6.70 0.49
N ILE A 10 6.29 -6.25 -0.45
CA ILE A 10 4.83 -6.38 -0.34
C ILE A 10 4.40 -7.60 -1.14
N THR A 11 3.71 -8.57 -0.52
CA THR A 11 3.27 -9.80 -1.20
C THR A 11 2.00 -10.36 -0.58
N TYR A 12 1.20 -11.06 -1.39
CA TYR A 12 0.13 -11.91 -0.89
C TYR A 12 0.72 -13.21 -0.28
N PRO A 13 -0.03 -13.88 0.60
CA PRO A 13 0.37 -15.17 1.15
C PRO A 13 0.52 -16.28 0.08
N ASP A 14 -0.10 -16.11 -1.09
CA ASP A 14 -0.21 -17.11 -2.15
C ASP A 14 0.33 -16.64 -3.51
N SER A 15 1.05 -15.51 -3.58
CA SER A 15 1.50 -14.93 -4.86
C SER A 15 2.94 -15.25 -5.25
N LEU A 16 3.73 -15.80 -4.32
CA LEU A 16 5.08 -16.30 -4.56
C LEU A 16 5.18 -17.76 -4.09
N GLY A 17 4.72 -18.68 -4.93
CA GLY A 17 4.33 -20.04 -4.52
C GLY A 17 2.84 -20.10 -4.18
N ALA A 18 2.39 -21.18 -3.54
CA ALA A 18 0.97 -21.43 -3.31
C ALA A 18 0.45 -21.00 -1.92
N ASN A 19 1.32 -20.77 -0.94
CA ASN A 19 0.95 -20.54 0.46
C ASN A 19 2.15 -20.01 1.29
N LEU A 20 1.93 -19.76 2.58
CA LEU A 20 2.95 -19.19 3.49
C LEU A 20 4.23 -20.05 3.60
N PRO A 21 4.17 -21.39 3.72
CA PRO A 21 5.37 -22.24 3.65
C PRO A 21 6.19 -22.06 2.36
N GLU A 22 5.54 -22.03 1.20
CA GLU A 22 6.24 -21.82 -0.07
C GLU A 22 6.79 -20.40 -0.20
N LEU A 23 6.04 -19.39 0.23
CA LEU A 23 6.51 -18.01 0.32
C LEU A 23 7.78 -17.92 1.18
N HIS A 24 7.79 -18.55 2.37
CA HIS A 24 8.95 -18.56 3.25
C HIS A 24 10.16 -19.24 2.59
N TYR A 25 9.94 -20.37 1.91
CA TYR A 25 10.96 -21.05 1.13
C TYR A 25 11.54 -20.14 0.02
N VAL A 26 10.68 -19.47 -0.74
CA VAL A 26 11.08 -18.54 -1.81
C VAL A 26 11.91 -17.40 -1.23
N LEU A 27 11.43 -16.75 -0.16
CA LEU A 27 12.12 -15.66 0.52
C LEU A 27 13.53 -16.08 0.97
N ARG A 28 13.64 -17.22 1.68
CA ARG A 28 14.93 -17.70 2.19
C ARG A 28 15.87 -18.14 1.08
N LYS A 29 15.37 -18.84 0.07
CA LYS A 29 16.20 -19.43 -0.97
C LYS A 29 16.66 -18.40 -1.99
N HIS A 30 15.78 -17.49 -2.39
CA HIS A 30 15.98 -16.63 -3.55
C HIS A 30 16.25 -15.18 -3.17
N PHE A 31 15.71 -14.68 -2.05
CA PHE A 31 15.67 -13.25 -1.78
C PHE A 31 16.23 -12.82 -0.42
N PHE A 32 16.82 -13.74 0.36
CA PHE A 32 17.26 -13.48 1.74
C PHE A 32 18.21 -12.29 1.89
N LYS A 33 19.03 -11.98 0.87
CA LYS A 33 19.95 -10.83 0.90
C LYS A 33 19.27 -9.52 0.49
N ALA A 34 18.38 -9.58 -0.50
CA ALA A 34 17.71 -8.42 -1.08
C ALA A 34 16.49 -7.93 -0.24
N ILE A 35 15.89 -8.80 0.55
CA ILE A 35 14.67 -8.51 1.32
C ILE A 35 14.96 -8.69 2.82
N LYS A 36 14.54 -7.74 3.64
CA LYS A 36 14.74 -7.76 5.11
C LYS A 36 13.46 -7.53 5.92
N GLY A 37 12.36 -7.21 5.24
CA GLY A 37 11.04 -7.21 5.82
C GLY A 37 9.98 -7.64 4.80
N VAL A 38 8.83 -8.07 5.30
CA VAL A 38 7.69 -8.51 4.49
C VAL A 38 6.44 -7.84 5.02
N HIS A 39 5.85 -6.98 4.19
CA HIS A 39 4.45 -6.61 4.29
C HIS A 39 3.62 -7.74 3.69
N LEU A 40 3.07 -8.56 4.58
CA LEU A 40 2.22 -9.67 4.24
C LEU A 40 0.79 -9.13 4.13
N LEU A 41 0.30 -9.04 2.89
CA LEU A 41 -1.09 -8.65 2.60
C LEU A 41 -2.06 -9.62 3.28
N PRO A 42 -3.35 -9.25 3.46
CA PRO A 42 -4.26 -9.98 4.32
C PRO A 42 -4.29 -11.50 4.04
N PHE A 43 -4.05 -12.27 5.09
CA PHE A 43 -3.92 -13.74 5.07
C PHE A 43 -4.95 -14.42 5.96
N TYR A 44 -5.99 -13.67 6.36
CA TYR A 44 -7.08 -14.13 7.20
C TYR A 44 -8.22 -14.69 6.34
N PRO A 45 -9.12 -15.52 6.89
CA PRO A 45 -10.34 -15.89 6.20
C PRO A 45 -11.12 -14.65 5.78
N SER A 46 -11.42 -14.53 4.49
CA SER A 46 -12.06 -13.34 3.91
C SER A 46 -13.22 -13.73 2.99
N SER A 47 -14.22 -12.86 2.85
CA SER A 47 -15.34 -13.10 1.92
C SER A 47 -15.17 -12.44 0.54
N SER A 48 -14.34 -11.40 0.43
CA SER A 48 -14.12 -10.69 -0.82
C SER A 48 -12.78 -9.92 -0.81
N ASP A 49 -12.60 -9.10 -1.85
CA ASP A 49 -11.50 -8.16 -2.06
C ASP A 49 -10.10 -8.73 -1.75
N ARG A 50 -9.88 -10.00 -2.12
CA ARG A 50 -8.59 -10.70 -1.96
C ARG A 50 -7.98 -10.56 -0.56
N GLY A 51 -8.83 -10.61 0.47
CA GLY A 51 -8.40 -10.60 1.87
C GLY A 51 -8.81 -9.34 2.66
N PHE A 52 -9.21 -8.26 1.99
CA PHE A 52 -9.62 -7.00 2.62
C PHE A 52 -11.06 -7.01 3.15
N ALA A 53 -11.78 -8.14 3.13
CA ALA A 53 -13.06 -8.32 3.81
C ALA A 53 -12.94 -9.45 4.84
N PRO A 54 -12.13 -9.26 5.91
CA PRO A 54 -11.79 -10.30 6.86
C PRO A 54 -13.01 -10.71 7.68
N LYS A 55 -13.20 -12.02 7.87
CA LYS A 55 -14.24 -12.57 8.74
C LYS A 55 -13.81 -12.55 10.21
N THR A 56 -12.52 -12.71 10.44
CA THR A 56 -11.88 -12.75 11.76
C THR A 56 -10.38 -12.52 11.61
N TYR A 57 -9.71 -12.12 12.70
CA TYR A 57 -8.25 -12.08 12.81
C TYR A 57 -7.71 -13.20 13.71
N ASP A 58 -8.60 -14.10 14.13
CA ASP A 58 -8.27 -15.11 15.12
C ASP A 58 -7.41 -16.23 14.56
N GLU A 59 -7.50 -16.44 13.26
CA GLU A 59 -6.86 -17.52 12.53
C GLU A 59 -6.33 -17.02 11.18
N VAL A 60 -5.37 -17.76 10.65
CA VAL A 60 -4.91 -17.64 9.27
C VAL A 60 -5.87 -18.45 8.40
N ASP A 61 -6.14 -18.00 7.17
CA ASP A 61 -6.93 -18.79 6.23
C ASP A 61 -6.25 -20.16 6.03
N PRO A 62 -6.95 -21.28 6.27
CA PRO A 62 -6.37 -22.61 6.12
C PRO A 62 -5.78 -22.90 4.74
N ALA A 63 -6.24 -22.18 3.69
CA ALA A 63 -5.65 -22.27 2.36
C ALA A 63 -4.20 -21.73 2.30
N PHE A 64 -3.86 -20.79 3.19
CA PHE A 64 -2.55 -20.15 3.25
C PHE A 64 -1.63 -20.75 4.31
N GLY A 65 -2.17 -21.29 5.40
CA GLY A 65 -1.39 -21.96 6.45
C GLY A 65 -1.85 -21.61 7.86
N THR A 66 -0.90 -21.38 8.76
CA THR A 66 -1.17 -21.12 10.19
C THR A 66 -0.40 -19.91 10.72
N TRP A 67 -0.79 -19.42 11.91
CA TRP A 67 -0.03 -18.38 12.61
C TRP A 67 1.42 -18.78 12.88
N ASN A 68 1.70 -20.07 13.07
CA ASN A 68 3.06 -20.57 13.21
C ASN A 68 3.89 -20.34 11.94
N ASP A 69 3.28 -20.39 10.75
CA ASP A 69 3.98 -20.12 9.50
C ASP A 69 4.26 -18.62 9.33
N VAL A 70 3.33 -17.75 9.74
CA VAL A 70 3.57 -16.30 9.84
C VAL A 70 4.74 -16.01 10.79
N GLN A 71 4.74 -16.63 11.98
CA GLN A 71 5.81 -16.47 12.96
C GLN A 71 7.18 -16.94 12.44
N LYS A 72 7.25 -18.03 11.66
CA LYS A 72 8.50 -18.48 11.01
C LYS A 72 9.04 -17.43 10.03
N ILE A 73 8.17 -16.79 9.25
CA ILE A 73 8.59 -15.67 8.39
C ILE A 73 9.11 -14.52 9.26
N GLY A 74 8.41 -14.19 10.35
CA GLY A 74 8.77 -13.14 11.29
C GLY A 74 10.07 -13.35 12.08
N GLN A 75 10.56 -14.60 12.16
CA GLN A 75 11.87 -14.91 12.74
C GLN A 75 13.03 -14.49 11.82
N ASP A 76 12.82 -14.51 10.50
CA ASP A 76 13.85 -14.19 9.51
C ASP A 76 13.73 -12.76 8.95
N PHE A 77 12.51 -12.20 8.93
CA PHE A 77 12.17 -10.93 8.29
C PHE A 77 11.30 -10.07 9.20
N ASP A 78 11.51 -8.75 9.19
CA ASP A 78 10.63 -7.82 9.89
C ASP A 78 9.22 -7.87 9.25
N LEU A 79 8.15 -8.09 10.03
CA LEU A 79 6.78 -8.19 9.51
C LEU A 79 6.02 -6.88 9.56
N ILE A 80 5.24 -6.64 8.52
CA ILE A 80 4.13 -5.68 8.50
C ILE A 80 2.86 -6.44 8.17
N LEU A 81 1.81 -6.27 8.98
CA LEU A 81 0.52 -6.94 8.82
C LEU A 81 -0.59 -5.92 8.60
N ASP A 82 -1.55 -6.25 7.76
CA ASP A 82 -2.75 -5.43 7.55
C ASP A 82 -3.79 -5.61 8.65
N PHE A 83 -4.39 -4.50 9.03
CA PHE A 83 -5.56 -4.43 9.90
C PHE A 83 -6.62 -3.51 9.28
N MET A 84 -7.73 -4.12 8.85
CA MET A 84 -8.89 -3.46 8.26
C MET A 84 -9.71 -2.85 9.38
N VAL A 85 -9.30 -1.65 9.78
CA VAL A 85 -9.91 -0.93 10.91
C VAL A 85 -11.27 -0.38 10.55
N ASN A 86 -11.52 -0.02 9.29
CA ASN A 86 -12.77 0.61 8.89
C ASN A 86 -13.96 -0.35 8.83
N HIS A 87 -13.74 -1.60 8.43
CA HIS A 87 -14.82 -2.50 8.06
C HIS A 87 -14.48 -3.95 8.38
N ILE A 88 -15.52 -4.77 8.46
CA ILE A 88 -15.43 -6.22 8.63
C ILE A 88 -16.30 -6.95 7.60
N SER A 89 -16.01 -8.22 7.33
CA SER A 89 -16.83 -9.04 6.45
C SER A 89 -18.29 -9.07 6.90
N ARG A 90 -19.21 -8.94 5.95
CA ARG A 90 -20.63 -9.29 6.11
C ARG A 90 -20.81 -10.74 6.58
N GLN A 91 -19.86 -11.63 6.29
CA GLN A 91 -19.89 -13.04 6.72
C GLN A 91 -19.20 -13.26 8.08
N SER A 92 -18.78 -12.20 8.78
CA SER A 92 -18.25 -12.31 10.14
C SER A 92 -19.33 -12.76 11.12
N VAL A 93 -18.91 -13.42 12.20
CA VAL A 93 -19.83 -13.87 13.26
C VAL A 93 -20.62 -12.71 13.87
N PHE A 94 -20.00 -11.53 13.95
CA PHE A 94 -20.61 -10.31 14.48
C PHE A 94 -21.77 -9.84 13.60
N PHE A 95 -21.54 -9.80 12.28
CA PHE A 95 -22.56 -9.32 11.36
C PHE A 95 -23.66 -10.34 11.15
N GLN A 96 -23.34 -11.63 11.13
CA GLN A 96 -24.36 -12.69 11.02
C GLN A 96 -25.28 -12.70 12.25
N ASP A 97 -24.73 -12.55 13.46
CA ASP A 97 -25.53 -12.44 14.69
C ASP A 97 -26.44 -11.20 14.66
N TYR A 98 -25.93 -10.06 14.15
CA TYR A 98 -26.73 -8.86 13.94
C TYR A 98 -27.87 -9.06 12.94
N ILE A 99 -27.63 -9.76 11.83
CA ILE A 99 -28.67 -10.07 10.84
C ILE A 99 -29.76 -10.95 11.45
N GLU A 100 -29.39 -11.94 12.27
CA GLU A 100 -30.33 -12.87 12.88
C GLU A 100 -31.17 -12.22 14.00
N LYS A 101 -30.51 -11.50 14.92
CA LYS A 101 -31.15 -10.98 16.15
C LYS A 101 -31.54 -9.51 16.09
N GLY A 102 -30.98 -8.76 15.15
CA GLY A 102 -31.25 -7.34 15.00
C GLY A 102 -30.82 -6.52 16.21
N PRO A 103 -31.66 -5.58 16.69
CA PRO A 103 -31.33 -4.76 17.86
C PRO A 103 -31.02 -5.56 19.13
N ASP A 104 -31.47 -6.81 19.22
CA ASP A 104 -31.20 -7.70 20.36
C ASP A 104 -29.81 -8.38 20.27
N SER A 105 -29.07 -8.21 19.17
CA SER A 105 -27.69 -8.68 19.03
C SER A 105 -26.75 -7.87 19.94
N GLU A 106 -25.81 -8.54 20.62
CA GLU A 106 -24.76 -7.86 21.39
C GLU A 106 -23.81 -7.05 20.49
N TYR A 107 -23.81 -7.31 19.18
CA TYR A 107 -22.99 -6.66 18.17
C TYR A 107 -23.75 -5.60 17.37
N ALA A 108 -25.05 -5.39 17.63
CA ALA A 108 -25.87 -4.44 16.87
C ALA A 108 -25.27 -3.04 16.81
N ASP A 109 -24.72 -2.59 17.94
CA ASP A 109 -24.12 -1.27 18.08
C ASP A 109 -22.80 -1.13 17.30
N MET A 110 -22.19 -2.23 16.82
CA MET A 110 -20.95 -2.16 16.06
C MET A 110 -21.11 -1.53 14.68
N PHE A 111 -22.32 -1.52 14.12
CA PHE A 111 -22.53 -1.17 12.72
C PHE A 111 -23.27 0.17 12.56
N LEU A 112 -22.98 0.83 11.44
CA LEU A 112 -23.54 2.13 11.10
C LEU A 112 -24.88 1.97 10.35
N THR A 113 -25.96 1.78 11.10
CA THR A 113 -27.33 1.71 10.56
C THR A 113 -27.90 3.11 10.30
N PHE A 114 -28.84 3.23 9.36
CA PHE A 114 -29.42 4.54 9.06
C PHE A 114 -30.17 5.15 10.26
N ASP A 115 -30.87 4.32 11.04
CA ASP A 115 -31.57 4.74 12.25
C ASP A 115 -30.61 5.25 13.34
N LYS A 116 -29.37 4.76 13.34
CA LYS A 116 -28.32 5.20 14.26
C LYS A 116 -27.71 6.54 13.85
N ILE A 117 -27.48 6.74 12.56
CA ILE A 117 -26.79 7.94 12.05
C ILE A 117 -27.71 9.16 11.91
N ALA A 118 -29.03 8.96 11.75
CA ALA A 118 -29.99 10.05 11.60
C ALA A 118 -31.33 9.78 12.31
N PRO A 119 -32.01 10.81 12.85
CA PRO A 119 -33.35 10.66 13.42
C PRO A 119 -34.32 10.01 12.41
N ASN A 120 -35.00 8.96 12.84
CA ASN A 120 -35.94 8.16 12.02
C ASN A 120 -35.32 7.53 10.75
N GLY A 121 -34.00 7.38 10.70
CA GLY A 121 -33.31 6.75 9.57
C GLY A 121 -33.26 7.60 8.29
N ASN A 122 -33.69 8.87 8.36
CA ASN A 122 -33.79 9.71 7.18
C ASN A 122 -32.53 10.57 7.00
N VAL A 123 -31.65 10.14 6.10
CA VAL A 123 -30.48 10.91 5.67
C VAL A 123 -30.85 11.69 4.39
N SER A 124 -30.62 13.00 4.41
CA SER A 124 -30.91 13.85 3.25
C SER A 124 -29.98 13.53 2.06
N GLU A 125 -30.46 13.71 0.83
CA GLU A 125 -29.61 13.58 -0.37
C GLU A 125 -28.46 14.60 -0.35
N GLU A 126 -28.68 15.78 0.22
CA GLU A 126 -27.66 16.82 0.36
C GLU A 126 -26.51 16.37 1.27
N ASP A 127 -26.81 15.73 2.39
CA ASP A 127 -25.79 15.23 3.31
C ASP A 127 -25.06 14.02 2.74
N LEU A 128 -25.77 13.12 2.05
CA LEU A 128 -25.14 12.00 1.34
C LEU A 128 -24.22 12.47 0.22
N ALA A 129 -24.57 13.54 -0.49
CA ALA A 129 -23.74 14.10 -1.57
C ALA A 129 -22.44 14.75 -1.06
N LYS A 130 -22.36 15.12 0.23
CA LYS A 130 -21.14 15.66 0.84
C LYS A 130 -20.14 14.56 1.16
N VAL A 131 -20.60 13.33 1.39
CA VAL A 131 -19.75 12.19 1.75
C VAL A 131 -18.73 11.92 0.65
N TYR A 132 -17.48 11.77 1.04
CA TYR A 132 -16.42 11.41 0.11
C TYR A 132 -16.54 9.93 -0.28
N THR A 133 -16.98 9.69 -1.53
CA THR A 133 -17.15 8.34 -2.08
C THR A 133 -16.17 8.09 -3.22
N ARG A 134 -15.47 6.95 -3.21
CA ARG A 134 -14.61 6.53 -4.34
C ARG A 134 -15.37 5.83 -5.47
N LYS A 135 -16.65 5.51 -5.24
CA LYS A 135 -17.50 4.78 -6.19
C LYS A 135 -18.66 5.65 -6.66
N PRO A 136 -19.16 5.45 -7.89
CA PRO A 136 -20.39 6.08 -8.37
C PRO A 136 -21.64 5.39 -7.80
N ARG A 137 -21.64 5.10 -6.49
CA ARG A 137 -22.78 4.55 -5.76
C ARG A 137 -22.85 5.18 -4.36
N PRO A 138 -24.03 5.23 -3.74
CA PRO A 138 -24.14 5.67 -2.35
C PRO A 138 -23.31 4.76 -1.42
N PRO A 139 -22.79 5.26 -0.29
CA PRO A 139 -21.95 4.53 0.66
C PRO A 139 -22.75 3.61 1.59
N PHE A 140 -23.82 3.00 1.07
CA PHE A 140 -24.70 2.12 1.83
C PHE A 140 -25.29 1.03 0.94
N GLN A 141 -25.82 0.00 1.57
CA GLN A 141 -26.63 -1.02 0.93
C GLN A 141 -27.93 -1.26 1.68
N GLN A 142 -28.91 -1.80 0.97
CA GLN A 142 -30.15 -2.26 1.57
C GLN A 142 -30.04 -3.76 1.85
N LEU A 143 -30.36 -4.15 3.08
CA LEU A 143 -30.35 -5.51 3.56
C LEU A 143 -31.77 -5.97 3.83
N GLU A 144 -32.00 -7.25 3.59
CA GLU A 144 -33.24 -7.94 3.96
C GLU A 144 -32.95 -8.85 5.16
N ARG A 145 -33.70 -8.65 6.24
CA ARG A 145 -33.62 -9.45 7.45
C ARG A 145 -34.37 -10.77 7.29
N PRO A 146 -34.10 -11.79 8.14
CA PRO A 146 -34.83 -13.06 8.10
C PRO A 146 -36.35 -12.92 8.27
N ASN A 147 -36.80 -11.86 8.95
CA ASN A 147 -38.22 -11.53 9.12
C ASN A 147 -38.82 -10.72 7.95
N GLY A 148 -38.07 -10.48 6.87
CA GLY A 148 -38.47 -9.71 5.69
C GLY A 148 -38.36 -8.20 5.83
N ALA A 149 -37.91 -7.68 6.98
CA ALA A 149 -37.70 -6.25 7.16
C ALA A 149 -36.51 -5.75 6.33
N LEU A 150 -36.66 -4.57 5.73
CA LEU A 150 -35.60 -3.92 4.97
C LEU A 150 -34.88 -2.89 5.82
N GLU A 151 -33.56 -2.90 5.78
CA GLU A 151 -32.71 -2.01 6.57
C GLU A 151 -31.58 -1.45 5.71
N LYS A 152 -31.22 -0.18 5.90
CA LYS A 152 -30.02 0.40 5.25
C LYS A 152 -28.84 0.39 6.20
N ILE A 153 -27.70 -0.07 5.68
CA ILE A 153 -26.43 -0.11 6.41
C ILE A 153 -25.32 0.55 5.62
N TRP A 154 -24.42 1.23 6.33
CA TRP A 154 -23.24 1.84 5.73
C TRP A 154 -22.26 0.77 5.21
N CYS A 155 -21.77 0.97 3.98
CA CYS A 155 -20.70 0.19 3.38
C CYS A 155 -19.95 1.05 2.35
N THR A 156 -18.84 1.64 2.79
CA THR A 156 -18.03 2.58 2.02
C THR A 156 -17.44 1.92 0.77
N PHE A 157 -16.96 0.69 0.90
CA PHE A 157 -16.21 -0.03 -0.13
C PHE A 157 -17.08 -1.09 -0.82
N ASP A 158 -16.81 -2.38 -0.66
CA ASP A 158 -17.60 -3.47 -1.23
C ASP A 158 -18.87 -3.79 -0.40
N TYR A 159 -19.84 -4.48 -0.99
CA TYR A 159 -21.05 -4.92 -0.25
C TYR A 159 -20.74 -5.98 0.82
N GLU A 160 -19.62 -6.69 0.69
CA GLU A 160 -19.13 -7.59 1.72
C GLU A 160 -18.36 -6.88 2.84
N GLN A 161 -18.06 -5.58 2.70
CA GLN A 161 -17.31 -4.78 3.68
C GLN A 161 -18.29 -3.87 4.44
N ILE A 162 -18.66 -4.26 5.66
CA ILE A 162 -19.56 -3.50 6.52
C ILE A 162 -18.74 -2.60 7.45
N ASP A 163 -18.99 -1.30 7.38
CA ASP A 163 -18.27 -0.31 8.17
C ASP A 163 -18.60 -0.41 9.67
N LEU A 164 -17.57 -0.17 10.48
CA LEU A 164 -17.62 -0.25 11.94
C LEU A 164 -17.80 1.14 12.55
N ASP A 165 -18.63 1.23 13.59
CA ASP A 165 -18.78 2.46 14.37
C ASP A 165 -17.82 2.48 15.56
N TYR A 166 -16.82 3.36 15.52
CA TYR A 166 -15.87 3.55 16.63
C TYR A 166 -16.44 4.34 17.82
N ASN A 167 -17.66 4.89 17.73
CA ASN A 167 -18.35 5.40 18.91
C ASN A 167 -18.90 4.26 19.79
N SER A 168 -19.04 3.05 19.22
CA SER A 168 -19.49 1.88 19.96
C SER A 168 -18.39 1.35 20.90
N PRO A 169 -18.68 1.21 22.21
CA PRO A 169 -17.78 0.50 23.12
C PRO A 169 -17.53 -0.95 22.68
N LYS A 170 -18.52 -1.60 22.05
CA LYS A 170 -18.39 -2.98 21.56
C LYS A 170 -17.43 -3.07 20.38
N THR A 171 -17.48 -2.13 19.42
CA THR A 171 -16.48 -2.05 18.34
C THR A 171 -15.08 -1.91 18.90
N ARG A 172 -14.87 -0.96 19.83
CA ARG A 172 -13.55 -0.75 20.46
C ARG A 172 -13.08 -1.99 21.22
N GLU A 173 -13.98 -2.70 21.91
CA GLU A 173 -13.67 -3.96 22.59
C GLU A 173 -13.16 -5.04 21.61
N VAL A 174 -13.90 -5.28 20.53
CA VAL A 174 -13.58 -6.30 19.51
C VAL A 174 -12.29 -5.94 18.78
N MET A 175 -12.18 -4.70 18.26
CA MET A 175 -11.03 -4.26 17.48
C MET A 175 -9.75 -4.19 18.32
N ARG A 176 -9.84 -3.80 19.60
CA ARG A 176 -8.72 -3.91 20.54
C ARG A 176 -8.26 -5.36 20.71
N THR A 177 -9.19 -6.31 20.80
CA THR A 177 -8.86 -7.72 20.97
C THR A 177 -8.12 -8.26 19.75
N PHE A 178 -8.57 -7.89 18.54
CA PHE A 178 -7.86 -8.23 17.29
C PHE A 178 -6.49 -7.57 17.20
N LEU A 179 -6.40 -6.27 17.48
CA LEU A 179 -5.14 -5.53 17.47
C LEU A 179 -4.11 -6.15 18.41
N ILE A 180 -4.49 -6.44 19.66
CA ILE A 180 -3.61 -7.08 20.64
C ILE A 180 -3.16 -8.46 20.14
N ARG A 181 -4.05 -9.21 19.48
CA ARG A 181 -3.68 -10.52 18.90
C ARG A 181 -2.66 -10.37 17.78
N LEU A 182 -2.86 -9.43 16.86
CA LEU A 182 -1.90 -9.13 15.80
C LEU A 182 -0.55 -8.70 16.40
N ALA A 183 -0.57 -7.76 17.34
CA ALA A 183 0.63 -7.22 17.99
C ALA A 183 1.41 -8.26 18.81
N ARG A 184 0.72 -9.24 19.43
CA ARG A 184 1.35 -10.38 20.13
C ARG A 184 2.16 -11.30 19.21
N ASN A 185 1.93 -11.26 17.90
CA ASN A 185 2.77 -11.96 16.93
C ASN A 185 4.03 -11.16 16.56
N HIS A 186 4.30 -10.06 17.29
CA HIS A 186 5.47 -9.20 17.18
C HIS A 186 5.77 -8.66 15.77
N PRO A 187 4.76 -8.23 14.98
CA PRO A 187 5.06 -7.46 13.78
C PRO A 187 5.78 -6.16 14.19
N LYS A 188 6.65 -5.68 13.30
CA LYS A 188 7.28 -4.36 13.51
C LYS A 188 6.31 -3.23 13.24
N MET A 189 5.32 -3.48 12.38
CA MET A 189 4.33 -2.48 12.03
C MET A 189 2.98 -3.11 11.72
N ILE A 190 1.90 -2.41 12.04
CA ILE A 190 0.54 -2.78 11.61
C ILE A 190 0.03 -1.67 10.69
N ARG A 191 -0.31 -2.01 9.44
CA ARG A 191 -0.92 -1.09 8.50
C ARG A 191 -2.41 -0.94 8.84
N LEU A 192 -2.85 0.29 9.08
CA LEU A 192 -4.25 0.61 9.34
C LEU A 192 -4.92 0.95 8.01
N ASP A 193 -5.59 -0.04 7.44
CA ASP A 193 -6.25 0.07 6.14
C ASP A 193 -7.48 0.98 6.21
N ALA A 194 -7.59 1.91 5.26
CA ALA A 194 -8.73 2.82 5.14
C ALA A 194 -9.07 3.60 6.42
N ILE A 195 -8.10 3.86 7.30
CA ILE A 195 -8.30 4.52 8.60
C ILE A 195 -8.98 5.89 8.49
N ALA A 196 -8.74 6.64 7.41
CA ALA A 196 -9.38 7.93 7.19
C ALA A 196 -10.92 7.87 7.09
N TYR A 197 -11.49 6.70 6.76
CA TYR A 197 -12.95 6.51 6.62
C TYR A 197 -13.65 6.17 7.94
N THR A 198 -12.89 5.83 8.99
CA THR A 198 -13.46 5.46 10.31
C THR A 198 -14.20 6.61 10.99
N THR A 199 -13.91 7.86 10.61
CA THR A 199 -14.55 9.04 11.17
C THR A 199 -15.76 9.44 10.34
N MET A 200 -16.95 9.03 10.79
CA MET A 200 -18.21 9.33 10.11
C MET A 200 -18.99 10.42 10.85
N LYS A 201 -19.38 11.47 10.12
CA LYS A 201 -20.28 12.52 10.60
C LYS A 201 -21.10 13.11 9.46
N LEU A 202 -22.42 12.91 9.49
CA LEU A 202 -23.32 13.48 8.49
C LEU A 202 -23.18 15.01 8.38
N GLY A 203 -23.35 15.52 7.16
CA GLY A 203 -23.14 16.92 6.84
C GLY A 203 -21.67 17.29 6.59
N THR A 204 -20.74 16.34 6.69
CA THR A 204 -19.32 16.49 6.35
C THR A 204 -18.92 15.53 5.22
N ASN A 205 -17.64 15.53 4.83
CA ASN A 205 -17.12 14.56 3.86
C ASN A 205 -16.86 13.16 4.45
N CYS A 206 -17.01 12.96 5.77
CA CYS A 206 -16.76 11.67 6.45
C CYS A 206 -15.38 11.07 6.13
N PHE A 207 -14.37 11.92 5.96
CA PHE A 207 -13.02 11.48 5.63
C PHE A 207 -12.00 12.31 6.41
N PHE A 208 -11.19 11.63 7.23
CA PHE A 208 -10.14 12.21 8.06
C PHE A 208 -10.66 13.39 8.90
N LEU A 209 -11.76 13.17 9.63
CA LEU A 209 -12.38 14.25 10.42
C LEU A 209 -11.56 14.52 11.67
N GLU A 210 -11.15 15.77 11.83
CA GLU A 210 -10.42 16.23 13.00
C GLU A 210 -11.40 16.84 14.03
N PRO A 211 -11.22 16.57 15.35
CA PRO A 211 -10.08 15.88 15.97
C PRO A 211 -10.20 14.35 16.04
N ASP A 212 -11.36 13.77 15.70
CA ASP A 212 -11.71 12.36 15.94
C ASP A 212 -10.66 11.36 15.41
N ILE A 213 -10.09 11.64 14.24
CA ILE A 213 -9.04 10.79 13.65
C ILE A 213 -7.78 10.70 14.52
N TRP A 214 -7.42 11.78 15.22
CA TRP A 214 -6.24 11.81 16.07
C TRP A 214 -6.45 10.99 17.35
N GLU A 215 -7.63 11.10 17.96
CA GLU A 215 -8.01 10.26 19.10
C GLU A 215 -7.94 8.78 18.74
N LEU A 216 -8.43 8.41 17.56
CA LEU A 216 -8.45 7.02 17.14
C LEU A 216 -7.03 6.49 16.79
N LEU A 217 -6.20 7.31 16.16
CA LEU A 217 -4.79 6.96 15.90
C LEU A 217 -4.01 6.76 17.21
N GLU A 218 -4.17 7.66 18.19
CA GLU A 218 -3.58 7.51 19.53
C GLU A 218 -4.09 6.22 20.21
N TRP A 219 -5.39 5.94 20.11
CA TRP A 219 -5.97 4.71 20.64
C TRP A 219 -5.37 3.44 20.03
N PHE A 220 -5.14 3.40 18.71
CA PHE A 220 -4.46 2.28 18.06
C PHE A 220 -2.98 2.18 18.47
N ASP A 221 -2.28 3.31 18.53
CA ASP A 221 -0.86 3.36 18.87
C ASP A 221 -0.60 2.91 20.32
N ASP A 222 -1.45 3.30 21.27
CA ASP A 222 -1.34 2.90 22.69
C ASP A 222 -1.31 1.38 22.87
N TYR A 223 -2.14 0.64 22.12
CA TYR A 223 -2.16 -0.82 22.20
C TYR A 223 -1.05 -1.48 21.37
N ALA A 224 -0.68 -0.92 20.22
CA ALA A 224 0.37 -1.49 19.37
C ALA A 224 1.76 -1.29 20.00
N SER A 225 2.05 -0.09 20.51
CA SER A 225 3.33 0.29 21.11
C SER A 225 3.68 -0.54 22.35
N ALA A 226 2.66 -1.01 23.09
CA ALA A 226 2.83 -1.95 24.21
C ALA A 226 3.51 -3.28 23.82
N PHE A 227 3.55 -3.61 22.52
CA PHE A 227 4.21 -4.80 21.97
C PHE A 227 5.41 -4.46 21.08
N ASP A 228 5.97 -3.25 21.19
CA ASP A 228 7.06 -2.77 20.34
C ASP A 228 6.70 -2.71 18.84
N THR A 229 5.41 -2.54 18.53
CA THR A 229 4.85 -2.45 17.18
C THR A 229 4.43 -1.01 16.88
N GLU A 230 4.85 -0.48 15.73
CA GLU A 230 4.41 0.84 15.24
C GLU A 230 3.14 0.72 14.37
N ILE A 231 2.37 1.80 14.21
CA ILE A 231 1.26 1.85 13.25
C ILE A 231 1.64 2.57 11.96
N LEU A 232 1.02 2.15 10.86
CA LEU A 232 1.14 2.78 9.53
C LEU A 232 -0.24 3.09 8.96
N PRO A 233 -0.75 4.30 9.19
CA PRO A 233 -1.98 4.78 8.56
C PRO A 233 -1.85 4.79 7.03
N GLU A 234 -2.78 4.15 6.32
CA GLU A 234 -2.89 4.30 4.87
C GLU A 234 -3.94 5.36 4.51
N ILE A 235 -3.53 6.32 3.67
CA ILE A 235 -4.38 7.41 3.19
C ILE A 235 -4.04 7.75 1.74
N HIS A 236 -4.76 7.21 0.77
CA HIS A 236 -4.75 7.72 -0.61
C HIS A 236 -5.63 8.96 -0.77
N GLU A 237 -5.02 10.14 -0.79
CA GLU A 237 -5.64 11.45 -1.06
C GLU A 237 -4.53 12.51 -1.22
N HIS A 238 -4.89 13.78 -1.44
CA HIS A 238 -3.99 14.92 -1.51
C HIS A 238 -2.81 14.85 -0.50
N TYR A 239 -1.58 15.04 -1.00
CA TYR A 239 -0.33 14.81 -0.28
C TYR A 239 -0.21 15.52 1.09
N THR A 240 -1.00 16.56 1.34
CA THR A 240 -1.05 17.24 2.64
C THR A 240 -1.46 16.35 3.79
N TYR A 241 -2.25 15.29 3.57
CA TYR A 241 -2.58 14.34 4.64
C TYR A 241 -1.33 13.59 5.15
N GLN A 242 -0.42 13.23 4.24
CA GLN A 242 0.86 12.62 4.61
C GLN A 242 1.72 13.59 5.44
N PHE A 243 1.68 14.89 5.13
CA PHE A 243 2.34 15.91 5.96
C PHE A 243 1.72 16.02 7.34
N ARG A 244 0.39 16.04 7.47
CA ARG A 244 -0.28 16.07 8.78
C ARG A 244 0.10 14.87 9.65
N LEU A 245 0.13 13.66 9.06
CA LEU A 245 0.59 12.45 9.76
C LEU A 245 2.05 12.58 10.23
N ALA A 246 2.94 13.01 9.33
CA ALA A 246 4.36 13.15 9.62
C ALA A 246 4.65 14.23 10.68
N GLU A 247 3.91 15.35 10.68
CA GLU A 247 3.99 16.41 11.69
C GLU A 247 3.63 15.90 13.09
N LYS A 248 2.74 14.90 13.18
CA LYS A 248 2.36 14.21 14.41
C LYS A 248 3.28 13.03 14.75
N GLY A 249 4.28 12.75 13.92
CA GLY A 249 5.28 11.69 14.15
C GLY A 249 4.86 10.29 13.68
N TYR A 250 3.71 10.15 13.03
CA TYR A 250 3.29 8.88 12.44
C TYR A 250 4.08 8.56 11.17
N TRP A 251 4.22 7.27 10.88
CA TRP A 251 4.68 6.83 9.57
C TRP A 251 3.61 7.14 8.51
N CYS A 252 4.06 7.39 7.29
CA CYS A 252 3.21 7.69 6.15
C CYS A 252 3.72 6.96 4.90
N TYR A 253 2.87 6.80 3.89
CA TYR A 253 3.30 6.32 2.58
C TYR A 253 3.70 7.48 1.67
N ASP A 254 4.72 7.27 0.82
CA ASP A 254 5.03 8.17 -0.29
C ASP A 254 4.28 7.74 -1.56
N PHE A 255 2.96 7.96 -1.57
CA PHE A 255 2.11 7.66 -2.73
C PHE A 255 2.26 8.67 -3.88
N SER A 256 2.91 9.81 -3.64
CA SER A 256 3.21 10.79 -4.69
C SER A 256 4.39 10.35 -5.57
N LEU A 257 5.39 9.67 -5.00
CA LEU A 257 6.60 9.25 -5.70
C LEU A 257 6.35 8.41 -6.97
N PRO A 258 5.47 7.39 -7.00
CA PRO A 258 5.17 6.60 -8.20
C PRO A 258 4.86 7.46 -9.43
N MET A 259 3.85 8.34 -9.34
CA MET A 259 3.42 9.18 -10.46
C MET A 259 4.45 10.25 -10.81
N LEU A 260 5.16 10.80 -9.82
CA LEU A 260 6.21 11.79 -10.07
C LEU A 260 7.41 11.19 -10.82
N VAL A 261 7.76 9.93 -10.54
CA VAL A 261 8.81 9.21 -11.27
C VAL A 261 8.36 8.91 -12.69
N LEU A 262 7.15 8.39 -12.90
CA LEU A 262 6.61 8.17 -14.25
C LEU A 262 6.57 9.47 -15.06
N HIS A 263 6.03 10.55 -14.49
CA HIS A 263 6.03 11.88 -15.12
C HIS A 263 7.45 12.30 -15.51
N SER A 264 8.42 12.13 -14.61
CA SER A 264 9.80 12.58 -14.86
C SER A 264 10.45 11.82 -16.02
N LEU A 265 10.21 10.51 -16.11
CA LEU A 265 10.74 9.67 -17.19
C LEU A 265 10.01 9.89 -18.52
N TYR A 266 8.69 10.09 -18.51
CA TYR A 266 7.92 10.34 -19.72
C TYR A 266 8.17 11.73 -20.32
N ILE A 267 8.19 12.74 -19.47
CA ILE A 267 8.30 14.16 -19.87
C ILE A 267 9.76 14.62 -19.90
N LYS A 268 10.70 13.77 -19.44
CA LYS A 268 12.15 14.00 -19.47
C LYS A 268 12.55 15.25 -18.68
N THR A 269 11.93 15.42 -17.51
CA THR A 269 12.20 16.54 -16.60
C THR A 269 12.16 16.10 -15.15
N THR A 270 13.06 16.62 -14.33
CA THR A 270 13.19 16.30 -12.90
C THR A 270 12.63 17.39 -11.99
N ARG A 271 12.11 18.49 -12.55
CA ARG A 271 11.68 19.67 -11.75
C ARG A 271 10.68 19.32 -10.65
N ARG A 272 9.63 18.57 -11.00
CA ARG A 272 8.55 18.19 -10.07
C ARG A 272 9.04 17.19 -9.02
N LEU A 273 9.83 16.22 -9.45
CA LEU A 273 10.45 15.23 -8.58
C LEU A 273 11.45 15.88 -7.59
N LYS A 274 12.30 16.80 -8.04
CA LYS A 274 13.20 17.58 -7.17
C LYS A 274 12.44 18.40 -6.14
N SER A 275 11.35 19.06 -6.58
CA SER A 275 10.47 19.81 -5.68
C SER A 275 9.90 18.90 -4.59
N TRP A 276 9.43 17.70 -4.94
CA TRP A 276 8.94 16.72 -3.97
C TRP A 276 10.03 16.23 -3.02
N LEU A 277 11.17 15.77 -3.52
CA LEU A 277 12.27 15.24 -2.69
C LEU A 277 12.82 16.26 -1.68
N ASN A 278 12.70 17.56 -1.98
CA ASN A 278 13.07 18.63 -1.05
C ASN A 278 12.09 18.74 0.14
N LYS A 279 10.81 18.40 -0.04
CA LYS A 279 9.77 18.63 0.98
C LYS A 279 9.09 17.36 1.52
N CYS A 280 9.25 16.19 0.89
CA CYS A 280 8.60 14.96 1.29
C CYS A 280 8.95 14.60 2.74
N PRO A 281 8.03 13.94 3.49
CA PRO A 281 8.34 13.45 4.82
C PRO A 281 9.61 12.59 4.82
N ARG A 282 10.39 12.62 5.90
CA ARG A 282 11.57 11.74 6.04
C ARG A 282 11.22 10.39 6.65
N LYS A 283 10.21 10.37 7.53
CA LYS A 283 9.65 9.16 8.17
C LYS A 283 8.52 8.59 7.30
N GLN A 284 8.89 8.04 6.15
CA GLN A 284 7.93 7.50 5.18
C GLN A 284 8.33 6.13 4.62
N ILE A 285 7.34 5.42 4.08
CA ILE A 285 7.51 4.19 3.31
C ILE A 285 7.40 4.53 1.82
N THR A 286 8.46 4.31 1.05
CA THR A 286 8.46 4.63 -0.39
C THR A 286 8.04 3.43 -1.22
N THR A 287 7.17 3.64 -2.21
CA THR A 287 6.72 2.61 -3.16
C THR A 287 6.83 3.11 -4.60
N LEU A 288 6.76 2.19 -5.57
CA LEU A 288 6.46 2.51 -6.98
C LEU A 288 5.19 1.78 -7.40
N ASP A 289 5.13 0.50 -7.06
CA ASP A 289 3.99 -0.38 -7.17
C ASP A 289 3.52 -0.82 -5.78
N THR A 290 2.23 -1.10 -5.69
CA THR A 290 1.58 -1.72 -4.54
C THR A 290 0.61 -2.80 -5.05
N HIS A 291 -0.23 -3.33 -4.17
CA HIS A 291 -1.32 -4.23 -4.54
C HIS A 291 -2.52 -3.50 -5.16
N ASP A 292 -2.57 -2.18 -5.08
CA ASP A 292 -3.59 -1.33 -5.70
C ASP A 292 -3.08 -0.70 -7.00
N GLY A 293 -3.87 0.18 -7.60
CA GLY A 293 -3.46 0.91 -8.81
C GLY A 293 -2.55 2.10 -8.48
N ILE A 294 -1.97 2.69 -9.53
CA ILE A 294 -1.10 3.87 -9.41
C ILE A 294 -1.98 5.09 -9.16
N GLY A 295 -1.85 5.72 -7.99
CA GLY A 295 -2.71 6.81 -7.54
C GLY A 295 -2.48 8.15 -8.24
N VAL A 296 -3.51 8.65 -8.91
CA VAL A 296 -3.52 9.94 -9.62
C VAL A 296 -3.81 11.08 -8.65
N VAL A 297 -4.70 10.86 -7.68
CA VAL A 297 -5.09 11.87 -6.68
C VAL A 297 -3.90 12.28 -5.80
N ASP A 298 -2.97 11.36 -5.55
CA ASP A 298 -1.79 11.57 -4.69
C ASP A 298 -0.80 12.61 -5.24
N VAL A 299 -0.93 13.02 -6.50
CA VAL A 299 -0.10 14.05 -7.14
C VAL A 299 -0.85 15.32 -7.52
N ALA A 300 -2.11 15.46 -7.11
CA ALA A 300 -2.85 16.70 -7.24
C ALA A 300 -2.05 17.86 -6.63
N GLU A 301 -1.98 18.98 -7.35
CA GLU A 301 -1.17 20.18 -7.05
C GLU A 301 0.36 20.00 -7.01
N LEU A 302 0.89 18.77 -6.95
CA LEU A 302 2.30 18.48 -7.23
C LEU A 302 2.56 18.52 -8.73
N LEU A 303 1.61 18.00 -9.51
CA LEU A 303 1.47 18.15 -10.95
C LEU A 303 0.21 18.96 -11.24
N ASN A 304 0.27 19.84 -12.24
CA ASN A 304 -0.95 20.47 -12.75
C ASN A 304 -1.76 19.48 -13.59
N GLN A 305 -3.06 19.76 -13.82
CA GLN A 305 -3.95 18.83 -14.53
C GLN A 305 -3.41 18.42 -15.92
N LYS A 306 -2.78 19.36 -16.65
CA LYS A 306 -2.18 19.06 -17.96
C LYS A 306 -1.02 18.08 -17.85
N GLU A 307 -0.15 18.23 -16.85
CA GLU A 307 0.96 17.30 -16.58
C GLU A 307 0.42 15.91 -16.18
N ILE A 308 -0.66 15.86 -15.39
CA ILE A 308 -1.35 14.63 -15.01
C ILE A 308 -1.93 13.92 -16.25
N ASP A 309 -2.73 14.63 -17.04
CA ASP A 309 -3.39 14.08 -18.23
C ASP A 309 -2.36 13.54 -19.24
N GLN A 310 -1.27 14.28 -19.46
CA GLN A 310 -0.16 13.85 -20.32
C GLN A 310 0.52 12.59 -19.79
N THR A 311 0.76 12.52 -18.47
CA THR A 311 1.37 11.34 -17.85
C THR A 311 0.48 10.11 -18.01
N ILE A 312 -0.82 10.26 -17.78
CA ILE A 312 -1.81 9.19 -17.95
C ILE A 312 -1.92 8.75 -19.42
N GLU A 313 -1.92 9.69 -20.37
CA GLU A 313 -1.94 9.37 -21.80
C GLU A 313 -0.73 8.52 -22.21
N VAL A 314 0.47 8.92 -21.77
CA VAL A 314 1.70 8.17 -22.03
C VAL A 314 1.68 6.81 -21.34
N LEU A 315 1.17 6.73 -20.10
CA LEU A 315 1.01 5.47 -19.37
C LEU A 315 0.14 4.48 -20.16
N TYR A 316 -1.04 4.92 -20.63
CA TYR A 316 -1.90 4.07 -21.47
C TYR A 316 -1.25 3.69 -22.81
N LYS A 317 -0.42 4.57 -23.39
CA LYS A 317 0.30 4.29 -24.64
C LYS A 317 1.44 3.28 -24.45
N LYS A 318 2.27 3.44 -23.40
CA LYS A 318 3.42 2.58 -23.09
C LYS A 318 3.01 1.25 -22.48
N GLY A 319 2.00 1.29 -21.62
CA GLY A 319 1.38 0.10 -21.03
C GLY A 319 0.68 -0.80 -22.05
N SER A 320 0.66 -0.38 -23.34
CA SER A 320 0.32 -1.00 -24.65
C SER A 320 -0.72 -2.12 -24.72
N ASN A 321 -0.83 -2.96 -23.71
CA ASN A 321 -1.86 -3.97 -23.50
C ASN A 321 -2.99 -3.53 -22.54
N ILE A 322 -2.93 -2.32 -21.97
CA ILE A 322 -3.97 -1.83 -21.04
C ILE A 322 -5.03 -1.05 -21.79
N LYS A 323 -6.27 -1.54 -21.73
CA LYS A 323 -7.43 -0.78 -22.14
C LYS A 323 -7.90 0.08 -20.96
N LYS A 324 -8.32 1.33 -21.23
CA LYS A 324 -8.90 2.23 -20.21
C LYS A 324 -10.03 1.59 -19.40
N ILE A 325 -10.76 0.66 -20.02
CA ILE A 325 -11.84 -0.10 -19.36
C ILE A 325 -11.37 -0.85 -18.11
N TYR A 326 -10.10 -1.30 -18.05
CA TYR A 326 -9.55 -2.01 -16.89
C TYR A 326 -9.38 -1.11 -15.66
N SER A 327 -9.41 0.20 -15.82
CA SER A 327 -9.47 1.18 -14.72
C SER A 327 -10.87 1.81 -14.57
N GLY A 328 -11.85 1.33 -15.35
CA GLY A 328 -13.23 1.81 -15.35
C GLY A 328 -14.17 0.97 -14.48
N PRO A 329 -15.44 1.39 -14.35
CA PRO A 329 -16.46 0.71 -13.55
C PRO A 329 -16.81 -0.69 -14.08
N GLU A 330 -16.62 -0.94 -15.39
CA GLU A 330 -16.85 -2.24 -16.03
C GLU A 330 -16.01 -3.38 -15.42
N TYR A 331 -14.89 -3.04 -14.77
CA TYR A 331 -13.97 -4.00 -14.13
C TYR A 331 -13.98 -3.86 -12.60
N GLN A 332 -15.14 -3.48 -12.05
CA GLN A 332 -15.40 -3.39 -10.61
C GLN A 332 -14.34 -2.59 -9.84
N ASN A 333 -13.77 -1.56 -10.46
CA ASN A 333 -12.79 -0.71 -9.78
C ASN A 333 -13.45 0.07 -8.66
N LEU A 334 -12.82 -0.01 -7.49
CA LEU A 334 -13.27 0.68 -6.31
C LEU A 334 -12.80 2.15 -6.30
N ASP A 335 -11.77 2.47 -7.07
CA ASP A 335 -11.11 3.77 -7.09
C ASP A 335 -10.88 4.24 -8.54
N VAL A 336 -11.70 5.20 -8.99
CA VAL A 336 -11.60 5.79 -10.33
C VAL A 336 -10.39 6.73 -10.48
N TYR A 337 -9.66 7.00 -9.40
CA TYR A 337 -8.49 7.86 -9.36
C TYR A 337 -7.17 7.07 -9.38
N GLN A 338 -7.23 5.77 -9.65
CA GLN A 338 -6.06 4.92 -9.79
C GLN A 338 -5.96 4.35 -11.21
N VAL A 339 -4.74 4.16 -11.69
CA VAL A 339 -4.47 3.48 -12.96
C VAL A 339 -3.95 2.08 -12.70
N ASN A 340 -4.73 1.07 -13.10
CA ASN A 340 -4.35 -0.33 -12.94
C ASN A 340 -3.33 -0.75 -14.00
N CYS A 341 -2.09 -0.94 -13.59
CA CYS A 341 -0.96 -1.29 -14.44
C CYS A 341 0.17 -1.87 -13.57
N THR A 342 0.93 -2.85 -14.05
CA THR A 342 2.22 -3.14 -13.41
C THR A 342 3.18 -2.01 -13.68
N TYR A 343 4.01 -1.65 -12.70
CA TYR A 343 4.92 -0.53 -12.87
C TYR A 343 5.99 -0.76 -13.96
N TYR A 344 6.37 -2.02 -14.17
CA TYR A 344 7.27 -2.40 -15.27
C TYR A 344 6.63 -2.20 -16.64
N SER A 345 5.37 -2.63 -16.83
CA SER A 345 4.63 -2.35 -18.05
C SER A 345 4.31 -0.86 -18.24
N ALA A 346 4.10 -0.09 -17.17
CA ALA A 346 3.93 1.36 -17.26
C ALA A 346 5.15 2.02 -17.93
N LEU A 347 6.35 1.52 -17.66
CA LEU A 347 7.57 2.04 -18.30
C LEU A 347 7.79 1.52 -19.73
N GLY A 348 6.91 0.63 -20.20
CA GLY A 348 6.99 -0.02 -21.51
C GLY A 348 7.92 -1.22 -21.51
N CYS A 349 8.06 -1.91 -20.37
CA CYS A 349 8.95 -3.06 -20.19
C CYS A 349 10.41 -2.72 -20.54
N ASP A 350 10.84 -1.49 -20.22
CA ASP A 350 12.18 -0.96 -20.45
C ASP A 350 13.02 -1.18 -19.19
N ASP A 351 13.97 -2.11 -19.27
CA ASP A 351 14.89 -2.48 -18.18
C ASP A 351 15.61 -1.27 -17.58
N ASP A 352 16.13 -0.36 -18.41
CA ASP A 352 16.92 0.78 -17.95
C ASP A 352 16.04 1.85 -17.32
N ALA A 353 14.84 2.08 -17.87
CA ALA A 353 13.85 2.95 -17.25
C ALA A 353 13.40 2.39 -15.88
N TYR A 354 13.20 1.07 -15.78
CA TYR A 354 12.76 0.42 -14.54
C TYR A 354 13.82 0.47 -13.45
N ILE A 355 15.08 0.18 -13.81
CA ILE A 355 16.21 0.28 -12.90
C ILE A 355 16.47 1.73 -12.48
N THR A 356 16.30 2.68 -13.40
CA THR A 356 16.34 4.12 -13.08
C THR A 356 15.27 4.49 -12.06
N ALA A 357 14.02 4.05 -12.27
CA ALA A 357 12.92 4.31 -11.34
C ALA A 357 13.18 3.72 -9.94
N ARG A 358 13.68 2.48 -9.86
CA ARG A 358 14.03 1.83 -8.59
C ARG A 358 15.23 2.49 -7.90
N THR A 359 16.19 3.00 -8.67
CA THR A 359 17.30 3.77 -8.10
C THR A 359 16.80 5.08 -7.49
N ILE A 360 15.90 5.80 -8.17
CA ILE A 360 15.25 7.00 -7.59
C ILE A 360 14.55 6.62 -6.28
N GLN A 361 13.76 5.53 -6.28
CA GLN A 361 13.03 5.08 -5.08
C GLN A 361 13.97 4.77 -3.91
N PHE A 362 15.07 4.04 -4.15
CA PHE A 362 15.94 3.58 -3.07
C PHE A 362 16.84 4.68 -2.52
N PHE A 363 17.12 5.72 -3.31
CA PHE A 363 17.82 6.92 -2.88
C PHE A 363 16.89 7.99 -2.32
N ALA A 364 15.58 7.91 -2.56
CA ALA A 364 14.61 8.79 -1.91
C ALA A 364 14.58 8.54 -0.39
N PRO A 365 14.38 9.58 0.44
CA PRO A 365 14.23 9.41 1.88
C PRO A 365 13.05 8.52 2.26
N GLY A 366 13.28 7.57 3.17
CA GLY A 366 12.28 6.63 3.65
C GLY A 366 12.72 5.16 3.57
N ILE A 367 11.83 4.27 4.01
CA ILE A 367 12.03 2.82 3.93
C ILE A 367 11.40 2.31 2.63
N PRO A 368 12.18 1.76 1.69
CA PRO A 368 11.66 1.31 0.41
C PRO A 368 10.93 -0.03 0.50
N GLN A 369 9.71 -0.05 -0.04
CA GLN A 369 8.91 -1.25 -0.30
C GLN A 369 8.89 -1.58 -1.80
N VAL A 370 9.15 -2.84 -2.11
CA VAL A 370 9.08 -3.40 -3.47
C VAL A 370 7.92 -4.36 -3.51
N TYR A 371 6.96 -4.16 -4.42
CA TYR A 371 5.87 -5.11 -4.60
C TYR A 371 6.33 -6.33 -5.42
N TYR A 372 5.80 -7.52 -5.10
CA TYR A 372 6.31 -8.78 -5.62
C TYR A 372 6.24 -8.91 -7.15
N VAL A 373 5.24 -8.33 -7.81
CA VAL A 373 5.16 -8.29 -9.29
C VAL A 373 6.32 -7.48 -9.84
N GLY A 374 6.60 -6.31 -9.26
CA GLY A 374 7.75 -5.50 -9.63
C GLY A 374 9.10 -6.16 -9.35
N LEU A 375 9.22 -6.88 -8.23
CA LEU A 375 10.43 -7.65 -7.91
C LEU A 375 10.85 -8.59 -9.05
N LEU A 376 9.87 -9.20 -9.72
CA LEU A 376 10.09 -10.14 -10.84
C LEU A 376 9.99 -9.47 -12.23
N ALA A 377 9.95 -8.14 -12.28
CA ALA A 377 9.68 -7.36 -13.49
C ALA A 377 8.46 -7.90 -14.26
N GLY A 378 7.38 -8.12 -13.51
CA GLY A 378 6.13 -8.67 -14.02
C GLY A 378 5.40 -7.71 -14.95
N GLU A 379 4.92 -8.25 -16.06
CA GLU A 379 4.08 -7.54 -17.00
C GLU A 379 2.60 -7.64 -16.62
N ASN A 380 1.76 -6.82 -17.24
CA ASN A 380 0.31 -6.87 -17.06
C ASN A 380 -0.29 -8.26 -17.28
N ASP A 381 -0.99 -8.77 -16.28
CA ASP A 381 -1.71 -10.04 -16.35
C ASP A 381 -3.09 -9.84 -16.99
N ILE A 382 -3.09 -9.81 -18.33
CA ILE A 382 -4.31 -9.62 -19.12
C ILE A 382 -5.25 -10.82 -18.98
N GLU A 383 -4.72 -12.03 -18.83
CA GLU A 383 -5.55 -13.23 -18.68
C GLU A 383 -6.33 -13.17 -17.36
N LEU A 384 -5.67 -12.84 -16.26
CA LEU A 384 -6.31 -12.79 -14.95
C LEU A 384 -7.34 -11.66 -14.85
N VAL A 385 -7.03 -10.46 -15.34
CA VAL A 385 -8.00 -9.33 -15.32
C VAL A 385 -9.22 -9.63 -16.18
N GLU A 386 -9.05 -10.27 -17.34
CA GLU A 386 -10.18 -10.67 -18.21
C GLU A 386 -11.02 -11.80 -17.61
N LYS A 387 -10.37 -12.77 -16.96
CA LYS A 387 -11.05 -13.89 -16.28
C LYS A 387 -11.85 -13.44 -15.07
N THR A 388 -11.29 -12.53 -14.27
CA THR A 388 -11.88 -12.14 -12.98
C THR A 388 -12.77 -10.91 -13.04
N LYS A 389 -12.59 -10.07 -14.09
CA LYS A 389 -13.26 -8.77 -14.22
C LYS A 389 -13.01 -7.82 -13.05
N LEU A 390 -11.88 -7.98 -12.36
CA LEU A 390 -11.39 -7.09 -11.31
C LEU A 390 -10.16 -6.34 -11.82
N GLY A 391 -10.26 -5.02 -12.01
CA GLY A 391 -9.22 -4.21 -12.67
C GLY A 391 -7.82 -4.35 -12.05
N ARG A 392 -7.74 -4.30 -10.71
CA ARG A 392 -6.50 -4.46 -9.94
C ARG A 392 -5.82 -5.81 -10.16
N ASN A 393 -6.53 -6.83 -10.66
CA ASN A 393 -5.94 -8.14 -10.94
C ASN A 393 -4.87 -8.11 -12.05
N ILE A 394 -4.83 -7.06 -12.85
CA ILE A 394 -3.76 -6.87 -13.85
C ILE A 394 -2.35 -6.81 -13.24
N ASN A 395 -2.25 -6.39 -11.97
CA ASN A 395 -0.99 -6.25 -11.22
C ASN A 395 -0.95 -7.19 -10.01
N ARG A 396 -1.45 -8.41 -10.19
CA ARG A 396 -1.79 -9.32 -9.06
C ARG A 396 -1.62 -10.79 -9.46
N HIS A 397 -0.73 -11.05 -10.42
CA HIS A 397 -0.39 -12.38 -10.92
C HIS A 397 0.08 -13.31 -9.79
N ASN A 398 -0.25 -14.60 -9.83
CA ASN A 398 0.24 -15.58 -8.86
C ASN A 398 1.38 -16.39 -9.48
N TYR A 399 2.61 -16.16 -9.02
CA TYR A 399 3.78 -16.82 -9.57
C TYR A 399 3.98 -18.19 -8.94
N THR A 400 4.05 -19.21 -9.79
CA THR A 400 4.45 -20.57 -9.40
C THR A 400 5.95 -20.64 -9.08
N LEU A 401 6.38 -21.67 -8.34
CA LEU A 401 7.80 -21.88 -8.04
C LEU A 401 8.67 -22.01 -9.30
N GLU A 402 8.15 -22.59 -10.38
CA GLU A 402 8.89 -22.70 -11.64
C GLU A 402 8.95 -21.37 -12.39
N GLU A 403 7.89 -20.56 -12.40
CA GLU A 403 7.95 -19.19 -12.94
C GLU A 403 8.96 -18.34 -12.18
N ILE A 404 8.94 -18.37 -10.84
CA ILE A 404 9.93 -17.62 -10.01
C ILE A 404 11.35 -18.01 -10.37
N LYS A 405 11.62 -19.30 -10.53
CA LYS A 405 12.95 -19.84 -10.91
C LYS A 405 13.38 -19.43 -12.32
N GLN A 406 12.44 -19.14 -13.21
CA GLN A 406 12.71 -18.62 -14.54
C GLN A 406 12.90 -17.09 -14.49
N ASP A 407 11.94 -16.38 -13.92
CA ASP A 407 11.88 -14.92 -13.88
C ASP A 407 13.01 -14.29 -13.08
N ILE A 408 13.48 -14.96 -12.03
CA ILE A 408 14.66 -14.49 -11.29
C ILE A 408 15.90 -14.38 -12.18
N LYS A 409 15.99 -15.13 -13.27
CA LYS A 409 17.14 -15.11 -14.18
C LYS A 409 17.08 -13.94 -15.17
N LYS A 410 15.96 -13.21 -15.26
CA LYS A 410 15.85 -12.02 -16.12
C LYS A 410 16.96 -11.03 -15.76
N PRO A 411 17.68 -10.46 -16.75
CA PRO A 411 18.75 -9.49 -16.48
C PRO A 411 18.29 -8.32 -15.60
N VAL A 412 17.11 -7.74 -15.85
CA VAL A 412 16.53 -6.67 -15.03
C VAL A 412 16.28 -7.09 -13.58
N VAL A 413 15.81 -8.32 -13.32
CA VAL A 413 15.60 -8.82 -11.96
C VAL A 413 16.93 -8.99 -11.23
N GLN A 414 17.96 -9.51 -11.91
CA GLN A 414 19.29 -9.62 -11.33
C GLN A 414 19.90 -8.24 -11.00
N ARG A 415 19.72 -7.24 -11.88
CA ARG A 415 20.13 -5.85 -11.62
C ARG A 415 19.40 -5.26 -10.40
N LEU A 416 18.08 -5.47 -10.32
CA LEU A 416 17.27 -5.03 -9.20
C LEU A 416 17.72 -5.67 -7.88
N LEU A 417 17.95 -6.99 -7.86
CA LEU A 417 18.42 -7.69 -6.66
C LEU A 417 19.77 -7.16 -6.18
N ARG A 418 20.73 -6.92 -7.09
CA ARG A 418 22.02 -6.29 -6.73
C ARG A 418 21.81 -4.91 -6.11
N LEU A 419 20.96 -4.08 -6.72
CA LEU A 419 20.64 -2.74 -6.23
C LEU A 419 19.98 -2.79 -4.84
N MET A 420 19.05 -3.73 -4.60
CA MET A 420 18.43 -3.95 -3.30
C MET A 420 19.45 -4.38 -2.24
N GLU A 421 20.35 -5.31 -2.59
CA GLU A 421 21.44 -5.76 -1.72
C GLU A 421 22.39 -4.61 -1.35
N PHE A 422 22.72 -3.73 -2.30
CA PHE A 422 23.49 -2.51 -2.04
C PHE A 422 22.75 -1.57 -1.09
N ARG A 423 21.47 -1.26 -1.36
CA ARG A 423 20.62 -0.42 -0.50
C ARG A 423 20.48 -0.96 0.92
N ASN A 424 20.50 -2.29 1.06
CA ASN A 424 20.43 -2.96 2.35
C ASN A 424 21.76 -2.98 3.11
N SER A 425 22.90 -3.07 2.42
CA SER A 425 24.18 -3.33 3.07
C SER A 425 24.99 -2.07 3.32
N TYR A 426 24.85 -1.05 2.46
CA TYR A 426 25.75 0.09 2.49
C TYR A 426 25.34 1.12 3.58
N PRO A 427 26.25 1.51 4.51
CA PRO A 427 25.87 2.31 5.67
C PRO A 427 25.44 3.77 5.41
N ALA A 428 25.78 4.33 4.25
CA ALA A 428 25.45 5.72 3.90
C ALA A 428 23.95 6.01 4.01
N PHE A 429 23.09 5.05 3.67
CA PHE A 429 21.63 5.20 3.71
C PHE A 429 21.03 5.36 5.12
N ASN A 430 21.84 5.27 6.18
CA ASN A 430 21.43 5.58 7.56
C ASN A 430 21.92 6.96 8.04
N GLY A 431 22.50 7.78 7.15
CA GLY A 431 22.96 9.12 7.47
C GLY A 431 22.07 10.20 6.87
N GLU A 432 22.68 11.22 6.30
CA GLU A 432 21.99 12.40 5.79
C GLU A 432 21.79 12.32 4.27
N PHE A 433 20.58 12.66 3.83
CA PHE A 433 20.23 12.76 2.41
C PHE A 433 20.42 14.19 1.92
N THR A 434 21.07 14.34 0.76
CA THR A 434 21.21 15.62 0.06
C THR A 434 20.76 15.49 -1.40
N LEU A 435 19.87 16.37 -1.83
CA LEU A 435 19.55 16.57 -3.24
C LEU A 435 20.52 17.58 -3.83
N MET A 436 21.50 17.08 -4.59
CA MET A 436 22.55 17.91 -5.18
C MET A 436 22.02 18.69 -6.38
N LYS A 437 22.63 19.86 -6.63
CA LYS A 437 22.24 20.73 -7.76
C LYS A 437 22.59 20.05 -9.10
N SER A 438 21.60 20.00 -9.99
CA SER A 438 21.74 19.47 -11.36
C SER A 438 20.74 20.14 -12.31
N ASP A 439 20.93 19.98 -13.62
CA ASP A 439 20.01 20.50 -14.64
C ASP A 439 18.63 19.82 -14.61
N ASP A 440 17.67 20.31 -15.40
CA ASP A 440 16.30 19.79 -15.39
C ASP A 440 16.16 18.37 -15.94
N LYS A 441 17.17 17.80 -16.59
CA LYS A 441 17.13 16.43 -17.13
C LYS A 441 17.84 15.42 -16.24
N SER A 442 18.53 15.90 -15.20
CA SER A 442 19.38 15.07 -14.37
C SER A 442 19.01 15.20 -12.89
N LEU A 443 19.20 14.12 -12.14
CA LEU A 443 18.99 14.05 -10.70
C LEU A 443 20.28 13.54 -10.06
N ILE A 444 20.75 14.19 -9.00
CA ILE A 444 21.92 13.76 -8.24
C ILE A 444 21.49 13.61 -6.78
N LEU A 445 21.42 12.36 -6.33
CA LEU A 445 20.95 11.99 -5.00
C LEU A 445 22.12 11.46 -4.19
N GLU A 446 22.41 12.10 -3.06
CA GLU A 446 23.54 11.73 -2.21
C GLU A 446 23.05 11.30 -0.83
N TRP A 447 23.68 10.25 -0.31
CA TRP A 447 23.61 9.86 1.10
C TRP A 447 25.02 9.88 1.69
N ASP A 448 25.17 10.54 2.84
CA ASP A 448 26.42 10.61 3.58
C ASP A 448 26.25 10.07 5.01
N ASN A 449 27.18 9.21 5.43
CA ASN A 449 27.31 8.77 6.81
C ASN A 449 28.79 8.59 7.19
N LYS A 450 29.41 9.65 7.68
CA LYS A 450 30.81 9.67 8.14
C LYS A 450 31.80 9.34 7.02
N GLN A 451 32.29 8.11 6.96
CA GLN A 451 33.24 7.64 5.93
C GLN A 451 32.54 6.96 4.74
N TYR A 452 31.22 6.79 4.82
CA TYR A 452 30.42 6.15 3.79
C TYR A 452 29.63 7.20 3.03
N ASN A 453 29.95 7.40 1.76
CA ASN A 453 29.16 8.21 0.84
C ASN A 453 28.63 7.32 -0.29
N ALA A 454 27.39 7.54 -0.72
CA ALA A 454 26.81 6.97 -1.93
C ALA A 454 26.09 8.06 -2.73
N THR A 455 26.42 8.19 -4.01
CA THR A 455 25.82 9.17 -4.92
C THR A 455 25.22 8.46 -6.13
N ALA A 456 23.97 8.75 -6.45
CA ALA A 456 23.33 8.33 -7.70
C ALA A 456 23.19 9.54 -8.64
N TYR A 457 23.86 9.48 -9.79
CA TYR A 457 23.60 10.35 -10.94
C TYR A 457 22.62 9.66 -11.88
N ILE A 458 21.53 10.34 -12.20
CA ILE A 458 20.46 9.83 -13.05
C ILE A 458 20.16 10.85 -14.13
N ASN A 459 20.12 10.43 -15.39
CA ASN A 459 19.61 11.23 -16.50
C ASN A 459 18.28 10.64 -16.99
N VAL A 460 17.17 11.38 -16.83
CA VAL A 460 15.83 10.89 -17.16
C VAL A 460 15.52 10.91 -18.66
N GLU A 461 16.35 11.57 -19.48
CA GLU A 461 16.19 11.58 -20.94
C GLU A 461 16.78 10.32 -21.59
N THR A 462 17.90 9.82 -21.05
CA THR A 462 18.62 8.63 -21.56
C THR A 462 18.43 7.40 -20.68
N HIS A 463 17.72 7.50 -19.56
CA HIS A 463 17.61 6.48 -18.51
C HIS A 463 18.98 6.00 -18.00
N THR A 464 20.01 6.85 -18.09
CA THR A 464 21.35 6.50 -17.61
C THR A 464 21.38 6.66 -16.10
N THR A 465 21.74 5.58 -15.41
CA THR A 465 21.95 5.56 -13.96
C THR A 465 23.39 5.17 -13.66
N GLN A 466 24.08 6.02 -12.90
CA GLN A 466 25.43 5.76 -12.39
C GLN A 466 25.41 5.94 -10.88
N ILE A 467 25.83 4.91 -10.15
CA ILE A 467 25.96 4.97 -8.70
C ILE A 467 27.44 4.89 -8.37
N THR A 468 27.92 5.83 -7.55
CA THR A 468 29.26 5.79 -6.99
C THR A 468 29.18 5.69 -5.48
N TYR A 469 30.16 5.03 -4.87
CA TYR A 469 30.24 4.93 -3.42
C TYR A 469 31.69 4.87 -2.94
N THR A 470 31.92 5.26 -1.69
CA THR A 470 33.24 5.17 -1.06
C THR A 470 33.53 3.73 -0.59
N ASP A 471 34.59 3.12 -1.11
CA ASP A 471 35.17 1.94 -0.47
C ASP A 471 36.00 2.38 0.74
N PRO A 472 35.56 2.09 1.98
CA PRO A 472 36.25 2.54 3.18
C PRO A 472 37.61 1.83 3.39
N VAL A 473 37.83 0.67 2.77
CA VAL A 473 39.09 -0.09 2.88
C VAL A 473 40.13 0.49 1.92
N ALA A 474 39.71 0.81 0.71
CA ALA A 474 40.58 1.37 -0.33
C ALA A 474 40.65 2.91 -0.32
N SER A 475 39.84 3.58 0.50
CA SER A 475 39.70 5.04 0.59
C SER A 475 39.53 5.71 -0.78
N ARG A 476 38.73 5.10 -1.66
CA ARG A 476 38.47 5.58 -3.02
C ARG A 476 37.00 5.48 -3.39
N VAL A 477 36.60 6.31 -4.34
CA VAL A 477 35.27 6.23 -4.97
C VAL A 477 35.29 5.09 -5.99
N VAL A 478 34.24 4.27 -5.97
CA VAL A 478 34.06 3.11 -6.84
C VAL A 478 32.70 3.22 -7.55
N ASP A 479 32.68 2.88 -8.83
CA ASP A 479 31.43 2.75 -9.59
C ASP A 479 30.72 1.45 -9.21
N PHE A 480 29.46 1.56 -8.80
CA PHE A 480 28.56 0.43 -8.62
C PHE A 480 27.88 0.11 -9.95
N ILE A 481 28.05 -1.13 -10.39
CA ILE A 481 27.42 -1.66 -11.60
C ILE A 481 26.04 -2.17 -11.22
N VAL A 482 25.00 -1.43 -11.63
CA VAL A 482 23.60 -1.77 -11.37
C VAL A 482 23.18 -3.01 -12.15
#